data_AF-A0A9P4P198-F1
#
_entry.id   AF-A0A9P4P198-F1
#
_cell.length_a   1.000
_cell.length_b   1.000
_cell.length_c   1.000
_cell.angle_alpha   90.00
_cell.angle_beta   90.00
_cell.angle_gamma   90.00
#
_symmetry.space_group_name_H-M   'P 1'
#
loop_
_entity.id
_entity.type
_entity.pdbx_description
1 polymer ?
#
loop_
_entity_poly.entity_id
_entity_poly.type
_entity_poly.pdbx_seq_one_letter_code
_entity_poly.pdbx_strand_id
1 'polypeptide(L)'
;ITRWIVDTRTLWPGERIQDCASEYLPLISDEERKNVLRKYHIADARMALASALLKRAYVAKWTGLPWADIRFSRRGHPVHGKPCWNPPQYTRPGQPWPKLDFNVSHQAGLATLAGICVPEAYNSNESPEDQILIGCDIVAPHERCDLASILTSDFEDYTATFCNIFSDEELFDITYNLPTNAVTLLNGERLSADTLGRLDRTINADLPLSVTMPDGRIEAFSSDLIIDAKLRQFYTYFCLKEAYIKMVGEGLLAPWIRDCEFRNVHAPTPGTAARCSTAGTWGGKTSGGRSNVVENYVNGSHEGAEELEVCLNGEELTDVRTEVQAFEEEYMISTMVK
;
A
#
# COMPACT_ATOMS: atom_id res chain seq x y z
N ILE A 1 3.88 -13.23 9.29
CA ILE A 1 3.80 -11.78 8.98
C ILE A 1 2.89 -11.09 10.00
N THR A 2 3.21 -9.86 10.40
CA THR A 2 2.37 -8.97 11.24
C THR A 2 1.90 -7.80 10.39
N ARG A 3 0.61 -7.45 10.46
CA ARG A 3 0.04 -6.24 9.86
C ARG A 3 -0.75 -5.49 10.91
N TRP A 4 -0.44 -4.22 11.11
CA TRP A 4 -1.11 -3.34 12.07
C TRP A 4 -1.55 -2.07 11.37
N ILE A 5 -2.71 -1.55 11.75
CA ILE A 5 -3.21 -0.24 11.34
C ILE A 5 -3.59 0.52 12.60
N VAL A 6 -3.27 1.81 12.61
CA VAL A 6 -3.69 2.76 13.62
C VAL A 6 -4.41 3.91 12.94
N ASP A 7 -5.66 4.12 13.33
CA ASP A 7 -6.39 5.33 12.97
C ASP A 7 -6.02 6.45 13.93
N THR A 8 -5.36 7.48 13.42
CA THR A 8 -4.88 8.62 14.19
C THR A 8 -5.87 9.79 14.19
N ARG A 9 -6.95 9.74 13.40
CA ARG A 9 -7.93 10.83 13.25
C ARG A 9 -8.60 11.17 14.60
N THR A 10 -8.81 10.16 15.43
CA THR A 10 -9.44 10.27 16.76
C THR A 10 -8.43 10.30 17.91
N LEU A 11 -7.14 10.08 17.64
CA LEU A 11 -6.08 10.02 18.66
C LEU A 11 -5.49 11.39 18.94
N TRP A 12 -5.13 11.62 20.20
CA TRP A 12 -4.51 12.87 20.68
C TRP A 12 -5.29 14.13 20.23
N PRO A 13 -6.56 14.27 20.65
CA PRO A 13 -7.40 15.40 20.25
C PRO A 13 -6.80 16.73 20.73
N GLY A 14 -6.88 17.77 19.90
CA GLY A 14 -6.28 19.07 20.15
C GLY A 14 -5.60 19.66 18.90
N GLU A 15 -4.89 20.78 19.09
CA GLU A 15 -4.20 21.52 18.03
C GLU A 15 -2.68 21.34 18.03
N ARG A 16 -2.08 21.05 19.20
CA ARG A 16 -0.62 20.95 19.37
C ARG A 16 -0.23 19.59 19.94
N ILE A 17 0.59 18.85 19.19
CA ILE A 17 0.97 17.48 19.54
C ILE A 17 1.73 17.40 20.88
N GLN A 18 2.52 18.42 21.23
CA GLN A 18 3.23 18.47 22.51
C GLN A 18 2.30 18.46 23.72
N ASP A 19 1.09 18.98 23.58
CA ASP A 19 0.15 19.13 24.68
C ASP A 19 -0.72 17.87 24.77
N CYS A 20 -1.32 17.46 23.64
CA CYS A 20 -2.26 16.34 23.58
C CYS A 20 -1.62 14.94 23.61
N ALA A 21 -0.33 14.82 23.30
CA ALA A 21 0.39 13.55 23.32
C ALA A 21 1.61 13.58 24.27
N SER A 22 1.59 14.47 25.27
CA SER A 22 2.69 14.68 26.22
C SER A 22 3.15 13.40 26.94
N GLU A 23 2.24 12.46 27.21
CA GLU A 23 2.54 11.17 27.83
C GLU A 23 3.26 10.18 26.88
N TYR A 24 3.08 10.34 25.57
CA TYR A 24 3.60 9.42 24.55
C TYR A 24 4.93 9.88 23.96
N LEU A 25 5.20 11.19 23.92
CA LEU A 25 6.46 11.74 23.40
C LEU A 25 7.72 11.24 24.14
N PRO A 26 7.68 10.98 25.47
CA PRO A 26 8.79 10.35 26.19
C PRO A 26 9.07 8.91 25.77
N LEU A 27 8.12 8.22 25.13
CA LEU A 27 8.25 6.82 24.71
C LEU A 27 9.03 6.67 23.39
N ILE A 28 9.36 7.75 22.70
CA ILE A 28 10.14 7.71 21.46
C ILE A 28 11.52 8.36 21.65
N SER A 29 12.45 8.05 20.74
CA SER A 29 13.79 8.65 20.80
C SER A 29 13.74 10.17 20.61
N ASP A 30 14.78 10.87 21.04
CA ASP A 30 14.88 12.32 20.86
C ASP A 30 14.86 12.74 19.38
N GLU A 31 15.44 11.92 18.49
CA GLU A 31 15.39 12.15 17.05
C GLU A 31 13.96 12.04 16.51
N GLU A 32 13.24 10.98 16.86
CA GLU A 32 11.85 10.79 16.48
C GLU A 32 10.96 11.89 17.06
N ARG A 33 11.20 12.29 18.33
CA ARG A 33 10.47 13.36 18.98
C ARG A 33 10.66 14.69 18.27
N LYS A 34 11.90 15.04 17.89
CA LYS A 34 12.18 16.24 17.08
C LYS A 34 11.46 16.17 15.73
N ASN A 35 11.41 15.01 15.09
CA ASN A 35 10.70 14.82 13.83
C ASN A 35 9.17 14.98 13.97
N VAL A 36 8.58 14.55 15.09
CA VAL A 36 7.15 14.75 15.37
C VAL A 36 6.86 16.22 15.64
N LEU A 37 7.67 16.88 16.49
CA LEU A 37 7.44 18.25 16.93
C LEU A 37 7.66 19.31 15.85
N ARG A 38 8.45 19.02 14.81
CA ARG A 38 8.67 19.95 13.68
C ARG A 38 7.51 19.99 12.68
N LYS A 39 6.54 19.08 12.78
CA LYS A 39 5.42 19.02 11.83
C LYS A 39 4.54 20.25 12.00
N TYR A 40 4.21 20.89 10.88
CA TYR A 40 3.37 22.08 10.87
C TYR A 40 1.90 21.73 11.15
N HIS A 41 1.39 20.68 10.49
CA HIS A 41 0.04 20.19 10.70
C HIS A 41 0.02 19.10 11.77
N ILE A 42 -0.97 19.17 12.69
CA ILE A 42 -1.13 18.16 13.73
C ILE A 42 -1.44 16.77 13.17
N ALA A 43 -2.17 16.68 12.05
CA ALA A 43 -2.44 15.39 11.39
C ALA A 43 -1.14 14.64 11.07
N ASP A 44 -0.16 15.33 10.48
CA ASP A 44 1.16 14.78 10.20
C ASP A 44 1.92 14.42 11.47
N ALA A 45 1.79 15.24 12.52
CA ALA A 45 2.41 14.97 13.81
C ALA A 45 1.86 13.70 14.46
N ARG A 46 0.54 13.49 14.40
CA ARG A 46 -0.13 12.28 14.89
C ARG A 46 0.32 11.05 14.12
N MET A 47 0.31 11.09 12.79
CA MET A 47 0.80 9.97 11.96
C MET A 47 2.28 9.66 12.20
N ALA A 48 3.12 10.68 12.35
CA ALA A 48 4.54 10.51 12.65
C ALA A 48 4.77 9.88 14.05
N LEU A 49 4.00 10.29 15.05
CA LEU A 49 4.06 9.71 16.40
C LEU A 49 3.58 8.25 16.39
N ALA A 50 2.42 7.96 15.77
CA ALA A 50 1.90 6.62 15.64
C ALA A 50 2.89 5.68 14.94
N SER A 51 3.50 6.15 13.84
CA SER A 51 4.54 5.43 13.11
C SER A 51 5.76 5.12 14.00
N ALA A 52 6.22 6.07 14.80
CA ALA A 52 7.34 5.86 15.72
C ALA A 52 7.02 4.81 16.80
N LEU A 53 5.81 4.87 17.37
CA LEU A 53 5.34 3.91 18.38
C LEU A 53 5.14 2.51 17.79
N LEU A 54 4.57 2.39 16.58
CA LEU A 54 4.37 1.12 15.89
C LEU A 54 5.68 0.36 15.68
N LYS A 55 6.72 1.04 15.20
CA LYS A 55 8.05 0.42 15.02
C LYS A 55 8.60 -0.15 16.33
N ARG A 56 8.51 0.63 17.42
CA ARG A 56 8.99 0.20 18.75
C ARG A 56 8.16 -0.95 19.29
N ALA A 57 6.84 -0.87 19.20
CA ALA A 57 5.94 -1.93 19.62
C ALA A 57 6.19 -3.24 18.86
N TYR A 58 6.47 -3.17 17.56
CA TYR A 58 6.78 -4.33 16.73
C TYR A 58 8.06 -5.02 17.20
N VAL A 59 9.14 -4.26 17.35
CA VAL A 59 10.42 -4.79 17.84
C VAL A 59 10.29 -5.34 19.26
N ALA A 60 9.64 -4.60 20.17
CA ALA A 60 9.43 -5.04 21.55
C ALA A 60 8.68 -6.39 21.60
N LYS A 61 7.63 -6.53 20.79
CA LYS A 61 6.81 -7.75 20.74
C LYS A 61 7.62 -8.97 20.32
N TRP A 62 8.47 -8.85 19.30
CA TRP A 62 9.15 -10.01 18.72
C TRP A 62 10.52 -10.29 19.32
N THR A 63 11.21 -9.29 19.87
CA THR A 63 12.51 -9.48 20.55
C THR A 63 12.39 -9.67 22.05
N GLY A 64 11.29 -9.21 22.66
CA GLY A 64 11.17 -9.09 24.11
C GLY A 64 12.22 -8.14 24.72
N LEU A 65 12.78 -7.22 23.93
CA LEU A 65 13.69 -6.20 24.41
C LEU A 65 12.91 -5.14 25.22
N PRO A 66 13.45 -4.64 26.35
CA PRO A 66 12.86 -3.50 27.02
C PRO A 66 12.70 -2.32 26.06
N TRP A 67 11.56 -1.62 26.16
CA TRP A 67 11.21 -0.52 25.27
C TRP A 67 12.30 0.56 25.16
N ALA A 68 12.93 0.88 26.30
CA ALA A 68 14.00 1.88 26.41
C ALA A 68 15.31 1.48 25.72
N ASP A 69 15.52 0.19 25.45
CA ASP A 69 16.74 -0.33 24.83
C ASP A 69 16.62 -0.45 23.31
N ILE A 70 15.42 -0.25 22.75
CA ILE A 70 15.19 -0.37 21.31
C ILE A 70 15.89 0.75 20.57
N ARG A 71 16.76 0.36 19.63
CA ARG A 71 17.49 1.25 18.74
C ARG A 71 17.15 0.91 17.29
N PHE A 72 17.12 1.95 16.46
CA PHE A 72 16.92 1.82 15.03
C PHE A 72 18.16 2.34 14.31
N SER A 73 18.40 1.81 13.13
CA SER A 73 19.37 2.32 12.16
C SER A 73 18.66 2.50 10.81
N ARG A 74 19.41 2.88 9.76
CA ARG A 74 18.87 3.00 8.40
C ARG A 74 19.66 2.12 7.45
N ARG A 75 18.95 1.27 6.71
CA ARG A 75 19.51 0.39 5.67
C ARG A 75 19.72 1.18 4.38
N GLY A 76 20.84 0.95 3.68
CA GLY A 76 21.17 1.58 2.39
C GLY A 76 21.74 2.99 2.51
N HIS A 77 20.98 3.95 3.06
CA HIS A 77 21.41 5.35 3.20
C HIS A 77 21.26 5.88 4.63
N PRO A 78 22.26 6.58 5.22
CA PRO A 78 22.23 7.02 6.62
C PRO A 78 21.14 8.05 6.97
N VAL A 79 20.47 8.62 5.96
CA VAL A 79 19.45 9.69 6.10
C VAL A 79 18.12 9.28 5.49
N HIS A 80 18.13 8.84 4.23
CA HIS A 80 16.93 8.46 3.48
C HIS A 80 16.65 6.96 3.46
N GLY A 81 17.53 6.15 4.05
CA GLY A 81 17.40 4.70 4.06
C GLY A 81 16.24 4.22 4.90
N LYS A 82 15.77 3.01 4.58
CA LYS A 82 14.69 2.32 5.29
C LYS A 82 15.05 2.15 6.76
N PRO A 83 14.19 2.60 7.70
CA PRO A 83 14.39 2.32 9.12
C PRO A 83 14.46 0.82 9.37
N CYS A 84 15.52 0.35 10.04
CA CYS A 84 15.70 -1.04 10.39
C CYS A 84 16.03 -1.19 11.88
N TRP A 85 15.64 -2.33 12.45
CA TRP A 85 16.00 -2.72 13.80
C TRP A 85 17.52 -2.92 13.91
N ASN A 86 18.14 -2.39 14.96
CA ASN A 86 19.56 -2.57 15.24
C ASN A 86 19.73 -3.44 16.52
N PRO A 87 20.06 -4.73 16.37
CA PRO A 87 20.18 -5.62 17.52
C PRO A 87 21.36 -5.24 18.44
N PRO A 88 21.19 -5.35 19.77
CA PRO A 88 22.31 -5.21 20.69
C PRO A 88 23.41 -6.24 20.41
N GLN A 89 24.66 -5.85 20.64
CA GLN A 89 25.82 -6.74 20.44
C GLN A 89 25.85 -7.93 21.41
N TYR A 90 25.13 -7.85 22.53
CA TYR A 90 25.01 -8.97 23.46
C TYR A 90 23.92 -9.95 23.00
N THR A 91 24.16 -11.24 23.21
CA THR A 91 23.15 -12.29 23.06
C THR A 91 22.60 -12.70 24.42
N ARG A 92 21.33 -13.10 24.48
CA ARG A 92 20.78 -13.76 25.67
C ARG A 92 21.18 -15.24 25.64
N PRO A 93 21.72 -15.82 26.73
CA PRO A 93 22.06 -17.24 26.76
C PRO A 93 20.86 -18.11 26.34
N GLY A 94 21.05 -18.94 25.31
CA GLY A 94 20.00 -19.83 24.79
C GLY A 94 18.89 -19.16 23.97
N GLN A 95 18.96 -17.84 23.71
CA GLN A 95 17.95 -17.12 22.95
C GLN A 95 18.63 -16.09 22.02
N PRO A 96 19.03 -16.50 20.80
CA PRO A 96 19.53 -15.56 19.80
C PRO A 96 18.44 -14.56 19.41
N TRP A 97 18.86 -13.39 18.92
CA TRP A 97 17.92 -12.42 18.38
C TRP A 97 17.28 -12.97 17.10
N PRO A 98 15.96 -12.78 16.88
CA PRO A 98 15.32 -13.20 15.64
C PRO A 98 15.72 -12.28 14.49
N LYS A 99 15.57 -12.76 13.25
CA LYS A 99 15.59 -11.92 12.06
C LYS A 99 14.29 -11.14 11.98
N LEU A 100 14.39 -9.81 11.85
CA LEU A 100 13.26 -8.91 11.74
C LEU A 100 13.45 -7.94 10.58
N ASP A 101 12.40 -7.76 9.79
CA ASP A 101 12.26 -6.58 8.95
C ASP A 101 10.86 -6.01 9.10
N PHE A 102 10.75 -4.70 8.94
CA PHE A 102 9.47 -4.01 8.99
C PHE A 102 9.47 -2.79 8.09
N ASN A 103 8.28 -2.37 7.70
CA ASN A 103 8.06 -1.11 7.01
C ASN A 103 6.81 -0.44 7.56
N VAL A 104 6.76 0.88 7.42
CA VAL A 104 5.65 1.71 7.88
C VAL A 104 5.29 2.68 6.76
N SER A 105 4.00 2.85 6.52
CA SER A 105 3.46 3.90 5.66
C SER A 105 2.29 4.58 6.36
N HIS A 106 1.96 5.80 5.93
CA HIS A 106 0.86 6.57 6.52
C HIS A 106 0.27 7.55 5.49
N GLN A 107 -1.06 7.66 5.46
CA GLN A 107 -1.79 8.61 4.61
C GLN A 107 -3.18 8.86 5.20
N ALA A 108 -3.73 10.07 5.02
CA ALA A 108 -5.07 10.47 5.45
C ALA A 108 -5.47 10.10 6.88
N GLY A 109 -4.51 10.22 7.82
CA GLY A 109 -4.75 9.93 9.23
C GLY A 109 -4.68 8.45 9.61
N LEU A 110 -4.37 7.55 8.68
CA LEU A 110 -4.03 6.16 8.99
C LEU A 110 -2.51 5.94 8.95
N ALA A 111 -2.01 5.13 9.86
CA ALA A 111 -0.64 4.62 9.84
C ALA A 111 -0.66 3.08 9.85
N THR A 112 0.05 2.47 8.90
CA THR A 112 0.16 1.01 8.77
C THR A 112 1.59 0.55 9.04
N LEU A 113 1.74 -0.60 9.69
CA LEU A 113 3.01 -1.33 9.81
C LEU A 113 2.85 -2.74 9.27
N ALA A 114 3.75 -3.13 8.37
CA ALA A 114 3.96 -4.51 7.98
C ALA A 114 5.30 -4.99 8.52
N GLY A 115 5.33 -6.17 9.14
CA GLY A 115 6.56 -6.75 9.70
C GLY A 115 6.67 -8.25 9.50
N ILE A 116 7.88 -8.74 9.24
CA ILE A 116 8.22 -10.14 9.14
C ILE A 116 9.24 -10.52 10.22
N CYS A 117 8.96 -11.63 10.89
CA CYS A 117 9.82 -12.21 11.93
C CYS A 117 10.08 -13.66 11.57
N VAL A 118 11.35 -14.03 11.47
CA VAL A 118 11.80 -15.41 11.27
C VAL A 118 12.53 -15.85 12.55
N PRO A 119 12.16 -17.00 13.15
CA PRO A 119 12.76 -17.49 14.40
C PRO A 119 14.26 -17.81 14.31
N GLU A 120 14.83 -17.86 13.11
CA GLU A 120 16.25 -18.07 12.89
C GLU A 120 17.10 -17.00 13.57
N ALA A 121 18.28 -17.41 14.02
CA ALA A 121 19.24 -16.50 14.64
C ALA A 121 19.67 -15.43 13.63
N TYR A 122 19.59 -14.17 14.04
CA TYR A 122 20.13 -13.04 13.30
C TYR A 122 21.64 -13.22 13.07
N ASN A 123 22.06 -13.11 11.81
CA ASN A 123 23.45 -13.16 11.41
C ASN A 123 23.81 -11.87 10.66
N SER A 124 24.78 -11.12 11.18
CA SER A 124 25.22 -9.86 10.58
C SER A 124 25.96 -10.03 9.24
N ASN A 125 26.38 -11.25 8.91
CA ASN A 125 27.14 -11.56 7.70
C ASN A 125 26.28 -12.22 6.61
N GLU A 126 24.95 -12.10 6.70
CA GLU A 126 24.05 -12.61 5.66
C GLU A 126 24.28 -11.93 4.32
N SER A 127 24.27 -12.76 3.28
CA SER A 127 24.29 -12.27 1.91
C SER A 127 23.05 -11.40 1.66
N PRO A 128 23.09 -10.43 0.73
CA PRO A 128 21.91 -9.64 0.37
C PRO A 128 20.73 -10.49 -0.15
N GLU A 129 21.02 -11.64 -0.73
CA GLU A 129 20.06 -12.61 -1.28
C GLU A 129 19.35 -13.43 -0.19
N ASP A 130 19.93 -13.57 1.00
CA ASP A 130 19.31 -14.26 2.15
C ASP A 130 18.49 -13.32 3.07
N GLN A 131 18.42 -12.03 2.73
CA GLN A 131 17.72 -11.04 3.56
C GLN A 131 16.21 -11.13 3.38
N ILE A 132 15.49 -11.31 4.48
CA ILE A 132 14.04 -11.07 4.52
C ILE A 132 13.76 -9.57 4.38
N LEU A 133 12.93 -9.20 3.42
CA LEU A 133 12.52 -7.83 3.17
C LEU A 133 11.00 -7.74 3.20
N ILE A 134 10.47 -6.70 3.84
CA ILE A 134 9.05 -6.38 3.79
C ILE A 134 8.83 -4.91 3.50
N GLY A 135 7.95 -4.60 2.56
CA GLY A 135 7.50 -3.25 2.25
C GLY A 135 6.00 -3.12 2.46
N CYS A 136 5.53 -1.92 2.77
CA CYS A 136 4.12 -1.63 2.71
C CYS A 136 3.88 -0.21 2.25
N ASP A 137 2.75 0.00 1.61
CA ASP A 137 2.25 1.33 1.34
C ASP A 137 0.76 1.43 1.64
N ILE A 138 0.30 2.66 1.89
CA ILE A 138 -1.11 2.98 2.03
C ILE A 138 -1.41 4.19 1.16
N VAL A 139 -2.47 4.07 0.36
CA VAL A 139 -2.99 5.16 -0.46
C VAL A 139 -4.43 5.46 -0.08
N ALA A 140 -4.78 6.74 -0.20
CA ALA A 140 -6.12 7.26 -0.01
C ALA A 140 -6.49 8.13 -1.22
N PRO A 141 -7.08 7.56 -2.29
CA PRO A 141 -7.35 8.29 -3.54
C PRO A 141 -8.16 9.57 -3.34
N HIS A 142 -9.09 9.59 -2.38
CA HIS A 142 -9.96 10.72 -2.10
C HIS A 142 -9.24 11.98 -1.58
N GLU A 143 -8.06 11.86 -0.97
CA GLU A 143 -7.30 13.03 -0.51
C GLU A 143 -6.78 13.87 -1.68
N ARG A 144 -6.68 13.26 -2.86
CA ARG A 144 -6.18 13.93 -4.05
C ARG A 144 -7.38 14.40 -4.86
N CYS A 145 -7.46 15.71 -5.08
CA CYS A 145 -8.49 16.30 -5.94
C CYS A 145 -8.18 16.09 -7.43
N ASP A 146 -7.73 14.89 -7.82
CA ASP A 146 -7.23 14.60 -9.17
C ASP A 146 -8.33 14.70 -10.22
N LEU A 147 -9.58 14.37 -9.85
CA LEU A 147 -10.73 14.52 -10.74
C LEU A 147 -10.85 15.96 -11.26
N ALA A 148 -10.52 16.97 -10.45
CA ALA A 148 -10.53 18.36 -10.89
C ALA A 148 -9.48 18.62 -11.99
N SER A 149 -8.31 17.96 -11.91
CA SER A 149 -7.28 18.06 -12.94
C SER A 149 -7.67 17.31 -14.23
N ILE A 150 -8.27 16.13 -14.08
CA ILE A 150 -8.75 15.31 -15.20
C ILE A 150 -9.88 16.02 -15.93
N LEU A 151 -10.80 16.69 -15.23
CA LEU A 151 -11.86 17.50 -15.83
C LEU A 151 -11.33 18.67 -16.68
N THR A 152 -10.11 19.16 -16.41
CA THR A 152 -9.49 20.23 -17.21
C THR A 152 -8.68 19.73 -18.40
N SER A 153 -8.40 18.42 -18.48
CA SER A 153 -7.65 17.76 -19.54
C SER A 153 -8.37 16.46 -19.90
N ASP A 154 -7.72 15.32 -19.70
CA ASP A 154 -8.33 14.00 -19.70
C ASP A 154 -7.51 13.03 -18.83
N PHE A 155 -7.94 11.78 -18.74
CA PHE A 155 -7.25 10.77 -17.94
C PHE A 155 -5.89 10.36 -18.53
N GLU A 156 -5.72 10.42 -19.84
CA GLU A 156 -4.46 10.08 -20.51
C GLU A 156 -3.39 11.12 -20.17
N ASP A 157 -3.71 12.40 -20.32
CA ASP A 157 -2.84 13.52 -19.92
C ASP A 157 -2.44 13.42 -18.45
N TYR A 158 -3.40 13.09 -17.57
CA TYR A 158 -3.13 12.86 -16.15
C TYR A 158 -2.10 11.73 -15.93
N THR A 159 -2.33 10.54 -16.50
CA THR A 159 -1.43 9.39 -16.34
C THR A 159 -0.05 9.63 -16.94
N ALA A 160 0.03 10.38 -18.06
CA ALA A 160 1.28 10.71 -18.72
C ALA A 160 2.24 11.52 -17.83
N THR A 161 1.74 12.26 -16.83
CA THR A 161 2.59 12.95 -15.84
C THR A 161 3.43 11.99 -14.98
N PHE A 162 3.06 10.71 -14.93
CA PHE A 162 3.72 9.66 -14.17
C PHE A 162 4.62 8.76 -15.04
N CYS A 163 4.98 9.20 -16.25
CA CYS A 163 5.85 8.42 -17.14
C CYS A 163 7.25 8.14 -16.57
N ASN A 164 7.73 8.90 -15.58
CA ASN A 164 9.00 8.56 -14.92
C ASN A 164 8.88 7.41 -13.90
N ILE A 165 7.67 6.95 -13.56
CA ILE A 165 7.40 5.92 -12.54
C ILE A 165 6.89 4.63 -13.18
N PHE A 166 5.95 4.74 -14.11
CA PHE A 166 5.30 3.61 -14.77
C PHE A 166 5.93 3.33 -16.13
N SER A 167 5.97 2.05 -16.51
CA SER A 167 6.34 1.64 -17.87
C SER A 167 5.25 2.02 -18.87
N ASP A 168 5.57 1.96 -20.16
CA ASP A 168 4.61 2.29 -21.20
C ASP A 168 3.46 1.26 -21.24
N GLU A 169 3.73 0.00 -20.89
CA GLU A 169 2.71 -1.05 -20.75
C GLU A 169 1.80 -0.79 -19.56
N GLU A 170 2.36 -0.43 -18.40
CA GLU A 170 1.57 -0.07 -17.21
C GLU A 170 0.69 1.15 -17.46
N LEU A 171 1.23 2.20 -18.08
CA LEU A 171 0.47 3.39 -18.44
C LEU A 171 -0.68 3.05 -19.40
N PHE A 172 -0.40 2.24 -20.42
CA PHE A 172 -1.45 1.80 -21.34
C PHE A 172 -2.56 1.03 -20.62
N ASP A 173 -2.19 0.10 -19.73
CA ASP A 173 -3.15 -0.69 -18.97
C ASP A 173 -4.02 0.19 -18.04
N ILE A 174 -3.38 1.06 -17.26
CA ILE A 174 -4.05 2.02 -16.37
C ILE A 174 -5.04 2.89 -17.16
N THR A 175 -4.62 3.39 -18.32
CA THR A 175 -5.39 4.37 -19.09
C THR A 175 -6.54 3.75 -19.86
N TYR A 176 -6.36 2.55 -20.43
CA TYR A 176 -7.30 2.02 -21.42
C TYR A 176 -7.97 0.70 -21.07
N ASN A 177 -7.55 0.05 -19.99
CA ASN A 177 -8.18 -1.18 -19.53
C ASN A 177 -8.84 -0.95 -18.16
N LEU A 178 -9.86 -1.76 -17.88
CA LEU A 178 -10.45 -1.88 -16.57
C LEU A 178 -10.78 -3.35 -16.32
N PRO A 179 -10.49 -3.88 -15.12
CA PRO A 179 -10.91 -5.21 -14.75
C PRO A 179 -12.43 -5.39 -14.75
N THR A 180 -12.87 -6.64 -14.90
CA THR A 180 -14.28 -6.98 -14.71
C THR A 180 -14.75 -6.56 -13.32
N ASN A 181 -15.98 -6.04 -13.21
CA ASN A 181 -16.58 -5.57 -11.95
C ASN A 181 -15.89 -4.37 -11.28
N ALA A 182 -15.02 -3.65 -12.01
CA ALA A 182 -14.38 -2.43 -11.52
C ALA A 182 -15.36 -1.24 -11.42
N VAL A 183 -16.26 -1.11 -12.40
CA VAL A 183 -17.25 -0.02 -12.43
C VAL A 183 -18.51 -0.45 -11.66
N THR A 184 -18.91 0.39 -10.70
CA THR A 184 -20.14 0.19 -9.91
C THR A 184 -21.14 1.28 -10.29
N LEU A 185 -22.32 0.88 -10.77
CA LEU A 185 -23.43 1.79 -11.07
C LEU A 185 -24.04 2.38 -9.79
N LEU A 186 -24.83 3.45 -9.93
CA LEU A 186 -25.50 4.13 -8.81
C LEU A 186 -26.51 3.22 -8.07
N ASN A 187 -27.00 2.17 -8.72
CA ASN A 187 -27.89 1.17 -8.12
C ASN A 187 -27.12 0.06 -7.37
N GLY A 188 -25.78 0.11 -7.35
CA GLY A 188 -24.90 -0.86 -6.71
C GLY A 188 -24.51 -2.06 -7.57
N GLU A 189 -25.08 -2.21 -8.77
CA GLU A 189 -24.69 -3.26 -9.71
C GLU A 189 -23.28 -3.01 -10.26
N ARG A 190 -22.47 -4.07 -10.36
CA ARG A 190 -21.11 -3.99 -10.91
C ARG A 190 -21.10 -4.51 -12.35
N LEU A 191 -20.45 -3.76 -13.23
CA LEU A 191 -20.41 -4.09 -14.66
C LEU A 191 -19.37 -5.15 -14.94
N SER A 192 -19.77 -6.25 -15.59
CA SER A 192 -18.82 -7.22 -16.13
C SER A 192 -18.05 -6.62 -17.31
N ALA A 193 -16.91 -7.24 -17.66
CA ALA A 193 -16.14 -6.83 -18.84
C ALA A 193 -16.99 -6.86 -20.13
N ASP A 194 -17.86 -7.86 -20.29
CA ASP A 194 -18.74 -7.98 -21.46
C ASP A 194 -19.79 -6.86 -21.51
N THR A 195 -20.39 -6.50 -20.38
CA THR A 195 -21.39 -5.43 -20.30
C THR A 195 -20.76 -4.04 -20.49
N LEU A 196 -19.56 -3.82 -19.93
CA LEU A 196 -18.83 -2.56 -20.09
C LEU A 196 -18.33 -2.39 -21.54
N GLY A 197 -17.93 -3.49 -22.18
CA GLY A 197 -17.41 -3.48 -23.55
C GLY A 197 -16.22 -2.53 -23.70
N ARG A 198 -16.22 -1.72 -24.77
CA ARG A 198 -15.13 -0.76 -25.02
C ARG A 198 -15.26 0.58 -24.30
N LEU A 199 -16.25 0.73 -23.42
CA LEU A 199 -16.32 1.91 -22.55
C LEU A 199 -15.16 1.95 -21.55
N ASP A 200 -14.47 0.82 -21.34
CA ASP A 200 -13.17 0.73 -20.65
C ASP A 200 -12.13 1.73 -21.16
N ARG A 201 -12.20 2.15 -22.43
CA ARG A 201 -11.31 3.14 -23.05
C ARG A 201 -11.73 4.60 -22.84
N THR A 202 -12.78 4.86 -22.06
CA THR A 202 -13.23 6.24 -21.81
C THR A 202 -12.22 6.96 -20.93
N ILE A 203 -11.68 8.07 -21.43
CA ILE A 203 -10.69 8.91 -20.74
C ILE A 203 -11.22 10.31 -20.37
N ASN A 204 -12.37 10.71 -20.91
CA ASN A 204 -12.98 12.00 -20.65
C ASN A 204 -14.05 11.89 -19.55
N ALA A 205 -13.99 12.77 -18.56
CA ALA A 205 -15.00 12.92 -17.50
C ALA A 205 -16.25 13.68 -17.99
N ASP A 206 -17.34 13.66 -17.21
CA ASP A 206 -18.62 14.36 -17.47
C ASP A 206 -19.29 14.04 -18.83
N LEU A 207 -19.10 12.82 -19.33
CA LEU A 207 -19.79 12.34 -20.53
C LEU A 207 -21.00 11.47 -20.17
N PRO A 208 -22.17 11.69 -20.78
CA PRO A 208 -23.29 10.78 -20.63
C PRO A 208 -23.03 9.47 -21.39
N LEU A 209 -22.98 8.35 -20.66
CA LEU A 209 -22.79 7.01 -21.21
C LEU A 209 -24.01 6.14 -20.95
N SER A 210 -24.09 5.02 -21.66
CA SER A 210 -25.07 3.97 -21.38
C SER A 210 -24.56 2.59 -21.72
N VAL A 211 -25.07 1.59 -21.01
CA VAL A 211 -24.80 0.16 -21.24
C VAL A 211 -26.12 -0.60 -21.36
N THR A 212 -26.11 -1.69 -22.14
CA THR A 212 -27.21 -2.65 -22.16
C THR A 212 -26.89 -3.78 -21.21
N MET A 213 -27.69 -3.90 -20.15
CA MET A 213 -27.59 -4.94 -19.14
C MET A 213 -28.01 -6.31 -19.70
N PRO A 214 -27.60 -7.44 -19.10
CA PRO A 214 -27.96 -8.78 -19.59
C PRO A 214 -29.48 -9.06 -19.66
N ASP A 215 -30.28 -8.34 -18.87
CA ASP A 215 -31.76 -8.41 -18.87
C ASP A 215 -32.42 -7.55 -19.98
N GLY A 216 -31.62 -6.85 -20.80
CA GLY A 216 -32.07 -5.96 -21.88
C GLY A 216 -32.36 -4.53 -21.43
N ARG A 217 -32.23 -4.20 -20.14
CA ARG A 217 -32.36 -2.84 -19.61
C ARG A 217 -31.21 -1.96 -20.10
N ILE A 218 -31.51 -0.70 -20.42
CA ILE A 218 -30.48 0.31 -20.73
C ILE A 218 -30.25 1.13 -19.47
N GLU A 219 -29.03 1.08 -18.94
CA GLU A 219 -28.60 1.89 -17.80
C GLU A 219 -27.75 3.04 -18.29
N ALA A 220 -28.17 4.28 -17.97
CA ALA A 220 -27.42 5.49 -18.28
C ALA A 220 -26.66 5.98 -17.05
N PHE A 221 -25.43 6.43 -17.23
CA PHE A 221 -24.55 6.87 -16.14
C PHE A 221 -23.50 7.87 -16.65
N SER A 222 -22.87 8.61 -15.74
CA SER A 222 -21.76 9.51 -16.07
C SER A 222 -20.46 8.72 -16.29
N SER A 223 -19.63 9.14 -17.24
CA SER A 223 -18.28 8.60 -17.41
C SER A 223 -17.41 8.76 -16.17
N ASP A 224 -17.77 9.62 -15.22
CA ASP A 224 -17.09 9.77 -13.94
C ASP A 224 -16.98 8.43 -13.18
N LEU A 225 -17.97 7.54 -13.29
CA LEU A 225 -17.88 6.21 -12.67
C LEU A 225 -16.75 5.34 -13.27
N ILE A 226 -16.41 5.56 -14.54
CA ILE A 226 -15.28 4.92 -15.21
C ILE A 226 -13.99 5.60 -14.78
N ILE A 227 -13.96 6.94 -14.73
CA ILE A 227 -12.77 7.70 -14.29
C ILE A 227 -12.42 7.37 -12.84
N ASP A 228 -13.41 7.25 -11.94
CA ASP A 228 -13.20 6.85 -10.55
C ASP A 228 -12.64 5.42 -10.44
N ALA A 229 -13.16 4.49 -11.25
CA ALA A 229 -12.64 3.13 -11.32
C ALA A 229 -11.19 3.11 -11.82
N LYS A 230 -10.85 3.94 -12.82
CA LYS A 230 -9.48 4.11 -13.34
C LYS A 230 -8.55 4.76 -12.35
N LEU A 231 -9.00 5.78 -11.60
CA LEU A 231 -8.24 6.39 -10.51
C LEU A 231 -7.94 5.35 -9.43
N ARG A 232 -8.92 4.52 -9.05
CA ARG A 232 -8.70 3.43 -8.10
C ARG A 232 -7.68 2.42 -8.62
N GLN A 233 -7.74 2.07 -9.90
CA GLN A 233 -6.75 1.22 -10.56
C GLN A 233 -5.35 1.86 -10.55
N PHE A 234 -5.22 3.12 -10.96
CA PHE A 234 -3.99 3.91 -10.92
C PHE A 234 -3.38 3.90 -9.51
N TYR A 235 -4.17 4.16 -8.48
CA TYR A 235 -3.69 4.16 -7.09
C TYR A 235 -3.32 2.77 -6.58
N THR A 236 -3.89 1.70 -7.17
CA THR A 236 -3.44 0.32 -6.89
C THR A 236 -2.03 0.11 -7.43
N TYR A 237 -1.75 0.51 -8.67
CA TYR A 237 -0.40 0.50 -9.26
C TYR A 237 0.59 1.36 -8.47
N PHE A 238 0.19 2.58 -8.10
CA PHE A 238 1.02 3.48 -7.31
C PHE A 238 1.40 2.87 -5.95
N CYS A 239 0.42 2.30 -5.24
CA CYS A 239 0.61 1.65 -3.95
C CYS A 239 1.55 0.43 -4.07
N LEU A 240 1.43 -0.34 -5.15
CA LEU A 240 2.34 -1.46 -5.45
C LEU A 240 3.79 -0.98 -5.67
N LYS A 241 4.00 0.02 -6.54
CA LYS A 241 5.34 0.60 -6.79
C LYS A 241 6.00 1.11 -5.52
N GLU A 242 5.27 1.89 -4.72
CA GLU A 242 5.74 2.41 -3.43
C GLU A 242 6.07 1.28 -2.45
N ALA A 243 5.22 0.26 -2.33
CA ALA A 243 5.49 -0.88 -1.46
C ALA A 243 6.74 -1.64 -1.87
N TYR A 244 6.97 -1.85 -3.18
CA TYR A 244 8.17 -2.51 -3.69
C TYR A 244 9.44 -1.70 -3.40
N ILE A 245 9.43 -0.41 -3.71
CA ILE A 245 10.55 0.49 -3.46
C ILE A 245 10.87 0.55 -1.96
N LYS A 246 9.85 0.64 -1.11
CA LYS A 246 10.00 0.62 0.35
C LYS A 246 10.50 -0.72 0.88
N MET A 247 10.19 -1.83 0.20
CA MET A 247 10.70 -3.15 0.53
C MET A 247 12.21 -3.20 0.32
N VAL A 248 12.69 -2.83 -0.87
CA VAL A 248 14.12 -2.84 -1.23
C VAL A 248 14.92 -1.72 -0.55
N GLY A 249 14.24 -0.65 -0.12
CA GLY A 249 14.84 0.45 0.64
C GLY A 249 15.46 1.55 -0.24
N GLU A 250 15.03 1.62 -1.50
CA GLU A 250 15.33 2.74 -2.40
C GLU A 250 14.20 3.79 -2.34
N GLY A 251 14.33 4.89 -3.07
CA GLY A 251 13.26 5.90 -3.21
C GLY A 251 12.63 5.87 -4.60
N LEU A 252 11.51 6.57 -4.80
CA LEU A 252 10.83 6.66 -6.11
C LEU A 252 11.70 7.22 -7.25
N LEU A 253 12.83 7.84 -6.93
CA LEU A 253 13.81 8.35 -7.91
C LEU A 253 14.82 7.29 -8.36
N ALA A 254 14.59 6.02 -7.99
CA ALA A 254 15.38 4.91 -8.48
C ALA A 254 15.30 4.86 -10.02
N PRO A 255 16.43 4.90 -10.74
CA PRO A 255 16.41 4.98 -12.21
C PRO A 255 15.78 3.75 -12.88
N TRP A 256 15.71 2.63 -12.16
CA TRP A 256 15.16 1.35 -12.62
C TRP A 256 13.66 1.19 -12.31
N ILE A 257 12.99 2.17 -11.69
CA ILE A 257 11.59 1.98 -11.25
C ILE A 257 10.62 1.68 -12.40
N ARG A 258 10.91 2.22 -13.60
CA ARG A 258 10.15 1.91 -14.82
C ARG A 258 10.29 0.45 -15.24
N ASP A 259 11.43 -0.18 -14.94
CA ASP A 259 11.70 -1.56 -15.31
C ASP A 259 11.06 -2.57 -14.33
N CYS A 260 10.54 -2.08 -13.19
CA CYS A 260 9.78 -2.87 -12.22
C CYS A 260 8.28 -2.81 -12.56
N GLU A 261 7.77 -3.75 -13.34
CA GLU A 261 6.40 -3.74 -13.85
C GLU A 261 5.47 -4.59 -13.01
N PHE A 262 4.23 -4.12 -12.81
CA PHE A 262 3.14 -4.96 -12.32
C PHE A 262 2.21 -5.32 -13.48
N ARG A 263 1.83 -6.58 -13.58
CA ARG A 263 0.89 -7.05 -14.61
C ARG A 263 -0.32 -7.70 -13.96
N ASN A 264 -1.43 -7.74 -14.68
CA ASN A 264 -2.70 -8.30 -14.20
C ASN A 264 -3.16 -7.65 -12.88
N VAL A 265 -2.92 -6.35 -12.73
CA VAL A 265 -3.32 -5.60 -11.55
C VAL A 265 -4.84 -5.48 -11.53
N HIS A 266 -5.42 -5.82 -10.39
CA HIS A 266 -6.85 -5.65 -10.15
C HIS A 266 -7.04 -4.82 -8.88
N ALA A 267 -7.66 -3.65 -9.01
CA ALA A 267 -8.02 -2.85 -7.85
C ALA A 267 -8.92 -3.66 -6.89
N PRO A 268 -8.56 -3.79 -5.60
CA PRO A 268 -9.39 -4.51 -4.66
C PRO A 268 -10.75 -3.81 -4.52
N THR A 269 -11.81 -4.59 -4.38
CA THR A 269 -13.15 -4.03 -4.20
C THR A 269 -13.20 -3.17 -2.93
N PRO A 270 -13.79 -1.95 -2.98
CA PRO A 270 -13.93 -1.12 -1.79
C PRO A 270 -14.63 -1.87 -0.65
N GLY A 271 -14.20 -1.61 0.58
CA GLY A 271 -14.93 -2.01 1.78
C GLY A 271 -16.15 -1.13 2.01
N THR A 272 -16.79 -1.28 3.16
CA THR A 272 -17.96 -0.46 3.49
C THR A 272 -17.53 0.94 3.91
N ALA A 273 -18.31 1.95 3.52
CA ALA A 273 -18.17 3.30 4.04
C ALA A 273 -18.09 3.27 5.58
N ALA A 274 -17.10 3.98 6.14
CA ALA A 274 -16.92 4.07 7.59
C ALA A 274 -18.10 4.84 8.20
N ARG A 275 -19.09 4.12 8.73
CA ARG A 275 -20.20 4.65 9.54
C ARG A 275 -20.09 4.10 10.95
N CYS A 276 -20.89 4.61 11.88
CA CYS A 276 -20.80 4.27 13.30
C CYS A 276 -20.77 2.76 13.62
N SER A 277 -21.29 1.89 12.74
CA SER A 277 -21.27 0.43 12.88
C SER A 277 -20.32 -0.31 11.93
N THR A 278 -19.63 0.38 11.02
CA THR A 278 -18.80 -0.21 9.94
C THR A 278 -17.38 0.36 9.88
N ALA A 279 -16.98 1.14 10.89
CA ALA A 279 -15.61 1.62 11.04
C ALA A 279 -14.63 0.44 11.11
N GLY A 280 -13.53 0.53 10.35
CA GLY A 280 -12.50 -0.49 10.32
C GLY A 280 -12.85 -1.77 9.55
N THR A 281 -13.77 -1.70 8.59
CA THR A 281 -14.11 -2.85 7.75
C THR A 281 -13.10 -3.06 6.62
N TRP A 282 -12.74 -4.31 6.37
CA TRP A 282 -11.90 -4.68 5.24
C TRP A 282 -12.75 -4.89 3.99
N GLY A 283 -12.25 -4.42 2.85
CA GLY A 283 -12.81 -4.71 1.54
C GLY A 283 -12.14 -5.92 0.88
N GLY A 284 -12.23 -5.97 -0.44
CA GLY A 284 -11.60 -7.00 -1.26
C GLY A 284 -10.07 -7.01 -1.16
N LYS A 285 -9.50 -8.07 -1.70
CA LYS A 285 -8.07 -8.35 -1.69
C LYS A 285 -7.63 -8.87 -3.05
N THR A 286 -6.49 -8.40 -3.51
CA THR A 286 -5.76 -8.89 -4.69
C THR A 286 -4.40 -9.39 -4.21
N SER A 287 -3.99 -10.59 -4.63
CA SER A 287 -2.69 -11.17 -4.25
C SER A 287 -1.91 -11.52 -5.50
N GLY A 288 -0.59 -11.59 -5.36
CA GLY A 288 0.31 -11.85 -6.47
C GLY A 288 1.71 -12.30 -6.07
N GLY A 289 2.52 -12.54 -7.09
CA GLY A 289 3.84 -13.12 -7.00
C GLY A 289 3.75 -14.65 -6.93
N ARG A 290 4.10 -15.34 -8.03
CA ARG A 290 4.00 -16.80 -8.11
C ARG A 290 5.08 -17.50 -7.29
N SER A 291 4.76 -18.72 -6.87
CA SER A 291 5.67 -19.62 -6.16
C SER A 291 6.34 -20.59 -7.11
N ASN A 292 7.66 -20.68 -7.08
CA ASN A 292 8.35 -21.88 -7.63
C ASN A 292 8.11 -23.12 -6.75
N VAL A 293 7.62 -22.94 -5.53
CA VAL A 293 7.17 -24.04 -4.66
C VAL A 293 5.71 -24.30 -4.96
N VAL A 294 5.39 -25.44 -5.58
CA VAL A 294 4.02 -25.96 -5.70
C VAL A 294 3.48 -26.18 -4.29
N GLU A 295 2.95 -25.13 -3.67
CA GLU A 295 2.18 -25.25 -2.44
C GLU A 295 0.78 -25.71 -2.86
N ASN A 296 0.45 -26.95 -2.49
CA ASN A 296 -0.89 -27.49 -2.56
C ASN A 296 -1.81 -26.75 -1.57
N TYR A 297 -2.11 -25.48 -1.82
CA TYR A 297 -3.18 -24.78 -1.14
C TYR A 297 -4.51 -25.15 -1.80
N VAL A 298 -5.13 -26.17 -1.23
CA VAL A 298 -6.56 -26.45 -1.41
C VAL A 298 -7.33 -25.34 -0.70
N ASN A 299 -7.86 -24.37 -1.46
CA ASN A 299 -9.23 -23.85 -1.33
C ASN A 299 -9.45 -22.62 -2.21
N GLY A 300 -10.41 -22.73 -3.13
CA GLY A 300 -11.05 -21.58 -3.78
C GLY A 300 -10.71 -21.45 -5.26
N SER A 301 -11.54 -22.04 -6.10
CA SER A 301 -11.61 -21.80 -7.53
C SER A 301 -11.76 -20.32 -7.86
N HIS A 302 -10.70 -19.69 -8.37
CA HIS A 302 -10.82 -18.58 -9.31
C HIS A 302 -10.29 -19.09 -10.65
N GLU A 303 -11.12 -19.87 -11.36
CA GLU A 303 -10.87 -20.17 -12.76
C GLU A 303 -10.96 -18.86 -13.55
N GLY A 304 -9.83 -18.40 -14.11
CA GLY A 304 -9.81 -17.47 -15.25
C GLY A 304 -9.27 -16.05 -15.02
N ALA A 305 -8.89 -15.64 -13.80
CA ALA A 305 -8.17 -14.38 -13.61
C ALA A 305 -6.67 -14.65 -13.57
N GLU A 306 -5.90 -14.00 -14.44
CA GLU A 306 -4.44 -14.01 -14.32
C GLU A 306 -4.05 -13.37 -12.98
N GLU A 307 -3.22 -14.06 -12.21
CA GLU A 307 -2.76 -13.59 -10.90
C GLU A 307 -1.84 -12.37 -11.08
N LEU A 308 -1.84 -11.45 -10.11
CA LEU A 308 -0.98 -10.26 -10.14
C LEU A 308 0.50 -10.69 -10.23
N GLU A 309 1.20 -10.23 -11.25
CA GLU A 309 2.61 -10.55 -11.48
C GLU A 309 3.49 -9.34 -11.14
N VAL A 310 4.70 -9.62 -10.65
CA VAL A 310 5.73 -8.61 -10.38
C VAL A 310 6.92 -8.96 -11.26
N CYS A 311 7.30 -8.07 -12.17
CA CYS A 311 8.41 -8.26 -13.09
C CYS A 311 9.48 -7.20 -12.86
N LEU A 312 10.74 -7.56 -13.06
CA LEU A 312 11.86 -6.63 -13.08
C LEU A 312 12.74 -6.91 -14.31
N ASN A 313 13.00 -5.90 -15.12
CA ASN A 313 13.74 -6.04 -16.39
C ASN A 313 13.10 -7.09 -17.33
N GLY A 314 11.78 -7.20 -17.30
CA GLY A 314 11.01 -8.19 -18.08
C GLY A 314 11.00 -9.61 -17.53
N GLU A 315 11.68 -9.89 -16.41
CA GLU A 315 11.68 -11.20 -15.75
C GLU A 315 10.73 -11.21 -14.55
N GLU A 316 9.90 -12.25 -14.42
CA GLU A 316 8.99 -12.41 -13.29
C GLU A 316 9.77 -12.70 -11.99
N LEU A 317 9.51 -11.92 -10.94
CA LEU A 317 10.08 -12.08 -9.61
C LEU A 317 9.32 -13.16 -8.84
N THR A 318 9.88 -14.38 -8.86
CA THR A 318 9.31 -15.55 -8.17
C THR A 318 9.62 -15.62 -6.67
N ASP A 319 10.48 -14.72 -6.17
CA ASP A 319 10.86 -14.59 -4.77
C ASP A 319 10.12 -13.47 -4.05
N VAL A 320 9.20 -12.77 -4.73
CA VAL A 320 8.40 -11.68 -4.13
C VAL A 320 6.94 -12.09 -4.03
N ARG A 321 6.32 -11.82 -2.88
CA ARG A 321 4.87 -11.94 -2.68
C ARG A 321 4.27 -10.59 -2.42
N THR A 322 3.10 -10.35 -3.01
CA THR A 322 2.38 -9.11 -2.84
C THR A 322 0.92 -9.36 -2.49
N GLU A 323 0.37 -8.43 -1.72
CA GLU A 323 -1.05 -8.35 -1.42
C GLU A 323 -1.45 -6.88 -1.42
N VAL A 324 -2.55 -6.55 -2.09
CA VAL A 324 -3.25 -5.27 -1.96
C VAL A 324 -4.63 -5.53 -1.38
N GLN A 325 -4.95 -4.88 -0.28
CA GLN A 325 -6.25 -5.02 0.36
C GLN A 325 -6.90 -3.66 0.55
N ALA A 326 -8.20 -3.57 0.23
CA ALA A 326 -8.99 -2.39 0.53
C ALA A 326 -9.30 -2.31 2.02
N PHE A 327 -9.25 -1.10 2.57
CA PHE A 327 -9.67 -0.80 3.93
C PHE A 327 -10.67 0.34 3.90
N GLU A 328 -11.85 0.11 4.49
CA GLU A 328 -13.01 0.96 4.32
C GLU A 328 -13.28 1.20 2.82
N GLU A 329 -13.99 2.27 2.46
CA GLU A 329 -14.25 2.63 1.07
C GLU A 329 -13.01 3.20 0.37
N GLU A 330 -12.18 3.89 1.14
CA GLU A 330 -11.29 4.92 0.66
C GLU A 330 -9.81 4.55 0.64
N TYR A 331 -9.40 3.48 1.32
CA TYR A 331 -8.00 3.13 1.46
C TYR A 331 -7.65 1.85 0.74
N MET A 332 -6.42 1.79 0.25
CA MET A 332 -5.80 0.55 -0.22
C MET A 332 -4.43 0.42 0.39
N ILE A 333 -4.13 -0.76 0.91
CA ILE A 333 -2.88 -1.06 1.59
C ILE A 333 -2.19 -2.18 0.83
N SER A 334 -0.99 -1.90 0.32
CA SER A 334 -0.12 -2.90 -0.26
C SER A 334 0.88 -3.40 0.78
N THR A 335 1.16 -4.71 0.77
CA THR A 335 2.24 -5.33 1.51
C THR A 335 3.01 -6.25 0.58
N MET A 336 4.33 -6.11 0.54
CA MET A 336 5.23 -6.97 -0.23
C MET A 336 6.26 -7.63 0.66
N VAL A 337 6.57 -8.89 0.40
CA VAL A 337 7.58 -9.67 1.11
C VAL A 337 8.51 -10.34 0.10
N LYS A 338 9.81 -10.29 0.38
CA LYS A 338 10.85 -11.09 -0.24
C LYS A 338 11.52 -11.91 0.87
#